data_AF-A0A4Q3RKR0-F1
#
_entry.id   AF-A0A4Q3RKR0-F1
#
_cell.length_a   1.000
_cell.length_b   1.000
_cell.length_c   1.000
_cell.angle_alpha   90.00
_cell.angle_beta   90.00
_cell.angle_gamma   90.00
#
_symmetry.space_group_name_H-M   'P 1'
#
loop_
_entity.id
_entity.type
_entity.pdbx_description
1 polymer ?
#
loop_
_entity_poly.entity_id
_entity_poly.type
_entity_poly.pdbx_seq_one_letter_code
_entity_poly.pdbx_strand_id
1 'polypeptide(L)'
;MSDFFLQIGAMAMFVGIVLILSKKLPDFKDFHLYIFWTLYSLIYISLFIAYLMRSKERAPVLSFTIPRWSFAIVPVIVFLNGLSPYLGLKTENSYSMYSNLRTEGGISNHYLIPAGVQIFDYQKDLVEIVSSTDSTLNKFALKNQLLVYFSFKDLVAIRKPQRVEYLLNGQKKVFDLKNAKATNDPLLRGNSLLLRNLLAFRTISKFEPQPCAH
;
A
#
# COMPACT_ATOMS: atom_id res chain seq x y z
N MET A 1 -37.96 -20.24 -32.73
CA MET A 1 -36.58 -20.49 -33.21
C MET A 1 -35.54 -19.73 -32.37
N SER A 2 -35.81 -18.49 -31.94
CA SER A 2 -34.97 -17.69 -31.03
C SER A 2 -34.67 -18.36 -29.67
N ASP A 3 -35.66 -19.01 -29.06
CA ASP A 3 -35.53 -19.54 -27.70
C ASP A 3 -34.63 -20.78 -27.61
N PHE A 4 -34.55 -21.54 -28.70
CA PHE A 4 -33.69 -22.72 -28.81
C PHE A 4 -32.20 -22.34 -28.86
N PHE A 5 -31.85 -21.30 -29.63
CA PHE A 5 -30.48 -20.78 -29.67
C PHE A 5 -30.07 -20.10 -28.34
N LEU A 6 -31.02 -19.45 -27.65
CA LEU A 6 -30.80 -18.89 -26.33
C LEU A 6 -30.50 -19.98 -25.28
N GLN A 7 -31.24 -21.09 -25.31
CA GLN A 7 -31.03 -22.24 -24.41
C GLN A 7 -29.69 -22.92 -24.65
N ILE A 8 -29.29 -23.12 -25.92
CA ILE A 8 -27.99 -23.70 -26.25
C ILE A 8 -26.85 -22.78 -25.81
N GLY A 9 -26.98 -21.45 -26.01
CA GLY A 9 -26.00 -20.47 -25.55
C GLY A 9 -25.85 -20.44 -24.02
N ALA A 10 -26.95 -20.48 -23.28
CA ALA A 10 -26.94 -20.54 -21.82
C ALA A 10 -26.32 -21.84 -21.30
N MET A 11 -26.62 -22.98 -21.94
CA MET A 11 -26.06 -24.28 -21.57
C MET A 11 -24.55 -24.35 -21.87
N ALA A 12 -24.10 -23.82 -23.00
CA ALA A 12 -22.69 -23.73 -23.33
C ALA A 12 -21.92 -22.82 -22.36
N MET A 13 -22.51 -21.69 -21.96
CA MET A 13 -21.93 -20.78 -20.96
C MET A 13 -21.84 -21.46 -19.58
N PHE A 14 -22.87 -22.17 -19.16
CA PHE A 14 -22.88 -22.93 -17.90
C PHE A 14 -21.81 -24.02 -17.90
N VAL A 15 -21.71 -24.82 -18.97
CA VAL A 15 -20.68 -25.86 -19.12
C VAL A 15 -19.28 -25.24 -19.12
N GLY A 16 -19.10 -24.10 -19.79
CA GLY A 16 -17.83 -23.36 -19.78
C GLY A 16 -17.42 -22.91 -18.38
N ILE A 17 -18.36 -22.35 -17.60
CA ILE A 17 -18.11 -21.94 -16.21
C ILE A 17 -17.73 -23.15 -15.35
N VAL A 18 -18.44 -24.27 -15.48
CA VAL A 18 -18.15 -25.50 -14.72
C VAL A 18 -16.78 -26.08 -15.05
N LEU A 19 -16.38 -26.08 -16.33
CA LEU A 19 -15.06 -26.57 -16.77
C LEU A 19 -13.90 -25.65 -16.34
N ILE A 20 -14.12 -24.34 -16.29
CA ILE A 20 -13.13 -23.38 -15.79
C ILE A 20 -12.97 -23.52 -14.27
N LEU A 21 -14.08 -23.67 -13.55
CA LEU A 21 -14.07 -23.90 -12.10
C LEU A 21 -13.42 -25.24 -11.75
N SER A 22 -13.71 -26.32 -12.48
CA SER A 22 -13.12 -27.65 -12.22
C SER A 22 -11.61 -27.70 -12.47
N LYS A 23 -11.09 -26.93 -13.44
CA LYS A 23 -9.64 -26.81 -13.67
C LYS A 23 -8.93 -25.91 -12.65
N LYS A 24 -9.62 -24.92 -12.07
CA LYS A 24 -9.05 -23.98 -11.11
C LYS A 24 -9.21 -24.39 -9.63
N LEU A 25 -9.95 -25.45 -9.36
CA LEU A 25 -10.22 -25.96 -8.00
C LEU A 25 -9.56 -27.34 -7.77
N PRO A 26 -8.23 -27.44 -7.69
CA PRO A 26 -7.57 -28.69 -7.34
C PRO A 26 -7.69 -29.05 -5.85
N ASP A 27 -7.97 -28.08 -4.98
CA ASP A 27 -8.02 -28.26 -3.52
C ASP A 27 -9.37 -27.77 -2.94
N PHE A 28 -10.00 -28.60 -2.09
CA PHE A 28 -11.34 -28.35 -1.54
C PHE A 28 -11.39 -27.13 -0.62
N LYS A 29 -10.22 -26.74 -0.09
CA LYS A 29 -10.08 -25.59 0.81
C LYS A 29 -10.37 -24.27 0.11
N ASP A 30 -10.12 -24.12 -1.19
CA ASP A 30 -10.34 -22.84 -1.87
C ASP A 30 -11.75 -22.72 -2.48
N PHE A 31 -12.53 -23.81 -2.47
CA PHE A 31 -13.86 -23.89 -3.08
C PHE A 31 -14.81 -22.82 -2.57
N HIS A 32 -14.82 -22.58 -1.25
CA HIS A 32 -15.68 -21.58 -0.62
C HIS A 32 -15.34 -20.14 -1.07
N LEU A 33 -14.06 -19.85 -1.32
CA LEU A 33 -13.60 -18.54 -1.80
C LEU A 33 -14.12 -18.31 -3.21
N TYR A 34 -13.89 -19.25 -4.12
CA TYR A 34 -14.28 -19.10 -5.53
C TYR A 34 -15.80 -19.09 -5.74
N ILE A 35 -16.55 -19.94 -5.03
CA ILE A 35 -18.01 -19.97 -5.17
C ILE A 35 -18.64 -18.69 -4.64
N PHE A 36 -18.15 -18.16 -3.51
CA PHE A 36 -18.63 -16.91 -2.96
C PHE A 36 -18.39 -15.75 -3.91
N TRP A 37 -17.16 -15.60 -4.43
CA TRP A 37 -16.83 -14.53 -5.38
C TRP A 37 -17.57 -14.66 -6.71
N THR A 38 -17.76 -15.88 -7.20
CA THR A 38 -18.48 -16.13 -8.46
C THR A 38 -19.96 -15.81 -8.31
N LEU A 39 -20.62 -16.29 -7.25
CA LEU A 39 -22.02 -15.97 -6.97
C LEU A 39 -22.23 -14.49 -6.72
N TYR A 40 -21.36 -13.85 -5.92
CA TYR A 40 -21.39 -12.42 -5.69
C TYR A 40 -21.30 -11.63 -6.99
N SER A 41 -20.34 -11.99 -7.86
CA SER A 41 -20.15 -11.33 -9.16
C SER A 41 -21.35 -11.53 -10.08
N LEU A 42 -21.90 -12.75 -10.15
CA LEU A 42 -23.09 -13.05 -10.96
C LEU A 42 -24.31 -12.29 -10.47
N ILE A 43 -24.54 -12.22 -9.15
CA ILE A 43 -25.63 -11.43 -8.56
C ILE A 43 -25.45 -9.95 -8.91
N TYR A 44 -24.25 -9.41 -8.72
CA TYR A 44 -23.97 -7.99 -9.01
C TYR A 44 -24.15 -7.65 -10.49
N ILE A 45 -23.62 -8.48 -11.40
CA ILE A 45 -23.79 -8.32 -12.86
C ILE A 45 -25.27 -8.43 -13.23
N SER A 46 -26.00 -9.39 -12.68
CA SER A 46 -27.43 -9.57 -12.96
C SER A 46 -28.24 -8.37 -12.49
N LEU A 47 -27.96 -7.84 -11.29
CA LEU A 47 -28.60 -6.63 -10.78
C LEU A 47 -28.25 -5.40 -11.63
N PHE A 48 -27.00 -5.26 -12.07
CA PHE A 48 -26.56 -4.18 -12.93
C PHE A 48 -27.23 -4.23 -14.31
N ILE A 49 -27.30 -5.41 -14.93
CA ILE A 49 -28.02 -5.62 -16.20
C ILE A 49 -29.52 -5.36 -16.00
N ALA A 50 -30.13 -5.88 -14.94
CA ALA A 50 -31.54 -5.64 -14.64
C ALA A 50 -31.84 -4.15 -14.42
N TYR A 51 -30.92 -3.41 -13.78
CA TYR A 51 -30.99 -1.96 -13.64
C TYR A 51 -30.93 -1.25 -15.00
N LEU A 52 -29.96 -1.60 -15.85
CA LEU A 52 -29.84 -1.04 -17.20
C LEU A 52 -31.06 -1.36 -18.08
N MET A 53 -31.62 -2.56 -17.97
CA MET A 53 -32.80 -2.98 -18.72
C MET A 53 -34.10 -2.31 -18.22
N ARG A 54 -34.20 -2.05 -16.91
CA ARG A 54 -35.31 -1.27 -16.31
C ARG A 54 -35.21 0.23 -16.54
N SER A 55 -34.04 0.75 -16.92
CA SER A 55 -33.84 2.20 -17.16
C SER A 55 -34.57 2.75 -18.41
N LYS A 56 -35.52 2.00 -19.00
CA LYS A 56 -36.46 2.51 -20.00
C LYS A 56 -37.56 3.37 -19.40
N GLU A 57 -37.90 3.19 -18.13
CA GLU A 57 -38.76 4.14 -17.43
C GLU A 57 -37.88 5.23 -16.82
N ARG A 58 -38.17 6.48 -17.20
CA ARG A 58 -37.53 7.66 -16.60
C ARG A 58 -37.86 7.64 -15.11
N ALA A 59 -36.94 7.11 -14.30
CA ALA A 59 -36.98 7.27 -12.87
C ALA A 59 -37.18 8.77 -12.57
N PRO A 60 -37.99 9.15 -11.56
CA PRO A 60 -37.98 10.51 -11.09
C PRO A 60 -36.52 10.84 -10.81
N VAL A 61 -35.99 11.85 -11.50
CA VAL A 61 -34.67 12.38 -11.22
C VAL A 61 -34.75 12.90 -9.80
N LEU A 62 -34.39 12.05 -8.82
CA LEU A 62 -33.74 12.57 -7.63
C LEU A 62 -32.53 13.31 -8.20
N SER A 63 -32.67 14.62 -8.38
CA SER A 63 -31.58 15.50 -8.71
C SER A 63 -30.67 15.50 -7.51
N PHE A 64 -29.84 14.46 -7.40
CA PHE A 64 -28.62 14.55 -6.63
C PHE A 64 -27.78 15.58 -7.37
N THR A 65 -27.99 16.86 -7.05
CA THR A 65 -27.08 17.95 -7.38
C THR A 65 -25.84 17.79 -6.53
N ILE A 66 -25.13 16.67 -6.72
CA ILE A 66 -23.75 16.58 -6.28
C ILE A 66 -23.00 17.52 -7.22
N PRO A 67 -22.35 18.57 -6.71
CA PRO A 67 -21.64 19.52 -7.55
C PRO A 67 -20.65 18.77 -8.44
N ARG A 68 -20.59 19.09 -9.74
CA ARG A 68 -19.73 18.35 -10.69
C ARG A 68 -18.26 18.22 -10.25
N TRP A 69 -17.76 19.15 -9.42
CA TRP A 69 -16.40 19.11 -8.86
C TRP A 69 -16.19 17.96 -7.85
N SER A 70 -17.23 17.44 -7.22
CA SER A 70 -17.11 16.30 -6.30
C SER A 70 -16.59 15.04 -6.99
N PHE A 71 -16.92 14.85 -8.28
CA PHE A 71 -16.42 13.75 -9.09
C PHE A 71 -14.92 13.87 -9.37
N ALA A 72 -14.36 15.09 -9.29
CA ALA A 72 -12.92 15.31 -9.43
C ALA A 72 -12.13 14.99 -8.15
N ILE A 73 -12.79 14.93 -6.99
CA ILE A 73 -12.11 14.67 -5.70
C ILE A 73 -11.37 13.33 -5.73
N VAL A 74 -12.03 12.26 -6.18
CA VAL A 74 -11.44 10.92 -6.17
C VAL A 74 -10.21 10.83 -7.11
N PRO A 75 -10.30 11.24 -8.39
CA PRO A 75 -9.12 11.31 -9.27
C PRO A 75 -7.99 12.17 -8.70
N VAL A 76 -8.30 13.31 -8.08
CA VAL A 76 -7.29 14.18 -7.47
C VAL A 76 -6.59 13.49 -6.31
N ILE A 77 -7.33 12.83 -5.41
CA ILE A 77 -6.74 12.09 -4.29
C ILE A 77 -5.85 10.95 -4.79
N VAL A 78 -6.31 10.22 -5.81
CA VAL A 78 -5.52 9.14 -6.44
C VAL A 78 -4.24 9.68 -7.05
N PHE A 79 -4.33 10.80 -7.77
CA PHE A 79 -3.18 11.47 -8.36
C PHE A 79 -2.17 11.93 -7.29
N LEU A 80 -2.65 12.57 -6.22
CA LEU A 80 -1.81 12.99 -5.10
C LEU A 80 -1.16 11.81 -4.37
N ASN A 81 -1.85 10.68 -4.26
CA ASN A 81 -1.29 9.44 -3.71
C ASN A 81 -0.14 8.92 -4.59
N GLY A 82 -0.31 8.91 -5.91
CA GLY A 82 0.75 8.53 -6.86
C GLY A 82 1.93 9.52 -6.88
N LEU A 83 1.67 10.81 -6.61
CA LEU A 83 2.70 11.84 -6.56
C LEU A 83 3.51 11.83 -5.24
N SER A 84 3.01 11.18 -4.20
CA SER A 84 3.57 11.22 -2.84
C SER A 84 5.08 10.88 -2.74
N PRO A 85 5.59 9.84 -3.41
CA PRO A 85 7.02 9.51 -3.36
C PRO A 85 7.91 10.63 -3.93
N TYR A 86 7.45 11.27 -5.00
CA TYR A 86 8.17 12.35 -5.68
C TYR A 86 8.18 13.65 -4.89
N LEU A 87 7.19 13.86 -4.01
CA LEU A 87 7.15 15.01 -3.11
C LEU A 87 7.98 14.80 -1.84
N GLY A 88 8.50 13.59 -1.59
CA GLY A 88 9.20 13.27 -0.35
C GLY A 88 8.25 12.90 0.80
N LEU A 89 7.02 12.47 0.49
CA LEU A 89 6.03 11.96 1.46
C LEU A 89 6.14 10.43 1.57
N LYS A 90 5.03 9.70 1.60
CA LYS A 90 5.03 8.22 1.71
C LYS A 90 5.57 7.52 0.47
N THR A 91 6.19 6.36 0.69
CA THR A 91 6.61 5.42 -0.38
C THR A 91 5.87 4.09 -0.32
N GLU A 92 5.33 3.73 0.85
CA GLU A 92 4.44 2.58 1.03
C GLU A 92 2.97 3.00 0.91
N ASN A 93 2.11 2.10 0.42
CA ASN A 93 0.72 2.37 0.08
C ASN A 93 0.56 3.57 -0.89
N SER A 94 1.57 3.78 -1.72
CA SER A 94 1.55 4.65 -2.89
C SER A 94 1.37 3.79 -4.15
N TYR A 95 0.70 4.29 -5.18
CA TYR A 95 0.48 3.51 -6.41
C TYR A 95 1.79 3.04 -7.09
N SER A 96 2.91 3.74 -6.87
CA SER A 96 4.20 3.39 -7.44
C SER A 96 4.98 2.31 -6.68
N MET A 97 4.49 1.87 -5.52
CA MET A 97 5.16 0.89 -4.65
C MET A 97 5.55 -0.40 -5.38
N TYR A 98 4.79 -0.79 -6.40
CA TYR A 98 5.01 -2.01 -7.20
C TYR A 98 6.07 -1.88 -8.31
N SER A 99 6.69 -0.71 -8.50
CA SER A 99 7.47 -0.41 -9.71
C SER A 99 9.00 -0.41 -9.56
N ASN A 100 9.56 -0.97 -8.48
CA ASN A 100 10.99 -0.83 -8.13
C ASN A 100 11.47 0.65 -8.09
N LEU A 101 10.54 1.61 -8.05
CA LEU A 101 10.82 3.03 -7.95
C LEU A 101 11.48 3.29 -6.60
N ARG A 102 12.62 3.98 -6.58
CA ARG A 102 13.34 4.42 -5.38
C ARG A 102 13.44 5.93 -5.39
N THR A 103 13.00 6.56 -4.31
CA THR A 103 13.02 8.03 -4.10
C THR A 103 13.62 8.41 -2.74
N GLU A 104 14.00 7.42 -1.94
CA GLU A 104 14.47 7.62 -0.56
C GLU A 104 15.98 7.90 -0.47
N GLY A 105 16.41 8.65 0.54
CA GLY A 105 17.82 8.96 0.79
C GLY A 105 18.41 10.02 -0.15
N GLY A 106 17.57 10.91 -0.69
CA GLY A 106 18.01 11.96 -1.62
C GLY A 106 18.39 11.46 -3.01
N ILE A 107 17.99 10.23 -3.37
CA ILE A 107 18.21 9.66 -4.69
C ILE A 107 16.86 9.28 -5.33
N SER A 108 16.77 9.45 -6.65
CA SER A 108 15.62 9.04 -7.44
C SER A 108 16.11 8.20 -8.61
N ASN A 109 15.59 6.98 -8.77
CA ASN A 109 15.85 6.19 -9.98
C ASN A 109 14.85 6.49 -11.12
N HIS A 110 13.95 7.47 -10.93
CA HIS A 110 13.03 7.91 -11.96
C HIS A 110 13.73 8.81 -12.97
N TYR A 111 13.75 8.41 -14.25
CA TYR A 111 14.48 9.10 -15.30
C TYR A 111 14.11 10.59 -15.45
N LEU A 112 12.82 10.93 -15.34
CA LEU A 112 12.32 12.30 -15.54
C LEU A 112 12.19 13.13 -14.26
N ILE A 113 12.19 12.48 -13.09
CA ILE A 113 11.86 13.16 -11.83
C ILE A 113 13.05 12.99 -10.88
N PRO A 114 13.96 13.96 -10.83
CA PRO A 114 15.11 13.89 -9.95
C PRO A 114 14.68 14.07 -8.49
N ALA A 115 15.51 13.58 -7.56
CA ALA A 115 15.24 13.69 -6.12
C ALA A 115 15.11 15.16 -5.64
N GLY A 116 15.73 16.11 -6.34
CA GLY A 116 15.66 17.53 -6.00
C GLY A 116 14.28 18.17 -6.14
N VAL A 117 13.29 17.48 -6.73
CA VAL A 117 11.89 17.95 -6.80
C VAL A 117 11.15 17.70 -5.48
N GLN A 118 11.69 16.86 -4.59
CA GLN A 118 11.08 16.59 -3.30
C GLN A 118 11.00 17.88 -2.47
N ILE A 119 9.77 18.24 -2.09
CA ILE A 119 9.47 19.44 -1.31
C ILE A 119 9.57 19.12 0.20
N PHE A 120 9.27 17.88 0.57
CA PHE A 120 9.30 17.42 1.96
C PHE A 120 10.53 16.54 2.22
N ASP A 121 11.14 16.71 3.38
CA ASP A 121 12.35 15.98 3.76
C ASP A 121 12.08 14.61 4.43
N TYR A 122 10.84 14.10 4.46
CA TYR A 122 10.53 12.90 5.26
C TYR A 122 11.28 11.65 4.79
N GLN A 123 11.63 11.55 3.50
CA GLN A 123 12.38 10.43 2.92
C GLN A 123 13.91 10.60 2.95
N LYS A 124 14.40 11.77 3.35
CA LYS A 124 15.81 12.17 3.16
C LYS A 124 16.77 11.41 4.05
N ASP A 125 16.38 11.24 5.31
CA ASP A 125 17.23 10.62 6.31
C ASP A 125 17.01 9.11 6.37
N LEU A 126 18.08 8.36 6.13
CA LEU A 126 18.10 6.90 6.22
C LEU A 126 18.82 6.44 7.48
N VAL A 127 18.26 5.41 8.08
CA VAL A 127 18.76 4.74 9.27
C VAL A 127 19.14 3.32 8.91
N GLU A 128 20.37 2.98 9.20
CA GLU A 128 20.84 1.61 9.22
C GLU A 128 20.91 1.13 10.67
N ILE A 129 20.21 0.05 11.01
CA ILE A 129 20.35 -0.57 12.32
C ILE A 129 21.56 -1.50 12.28
N VAL A 130 22.53 -1.26 13.15
CA VAL A 130 23.73 -2.11 13.30
C VAL A 130 23.44 -3.25 14.28
N SER A 131 22.84 -2.91 15.42
CA SER A 131 22.41 -3.89 16.42
C SER A 131 21.31 -3.32 17.32
N SER A 132 20.50 -4.20 17.90
CA SER A 132 19.43 -3.80 18.81
C SER A 132 19.15 -4.90 19.83
N THR A 133 18.79 -4.49 21.05
CA THR A 133 18.28 -5.40 22.08
C THR A 133 16.85 -5.91 21.77
N ASP A 134 16.09 -5.15 20.99
CA ASP A 134 14.75 -5.57 20.52
C ASP A 134 14.87 -6.45 19.27
N SER A 135 14.19 -7.60 19.28
CA SER A 135 14.26 -8.60 18.22
C SER A 135 13.68 -8.13 16.88
N THR A 136 12.70 -7.23 16.88
CA THR A 136 12.10 -6.69 15.65
C THR A 136 13.06 -5.74 14.97
N LEU A 137 13.65 -4.82 15.74
CA LEU A 137 14.67 -3.90 15.24
C LEU A 137 15.92 -4.65 14.77
N ASN A 138 16.33 -5.70 15.49
CA ASN A 138 17.50 -6.50 15.12
C ASN A 138 17.29 -7.29 13.82
N LYS A 139 16.04 -7.62 13.44
CA LYS A 139 15.76 -8.26 12.14
C LYS A 139 16.15 -7.36 10.96
N PHE A 140 16.00 -6.03 11.06
CA PHE A 140 16.42 -5.13 9.99
C PHE A 140 17.94 -5.14 9.77
N ALA A 141 18.71 -5.23 10.86
CA ALA A 141 20.17 -5.39 10.82
C ALA A 141 20.54 -6.70 10.09
N LEU A 142 19.92 -7.81 10.50
CA LEU A 142 20.15 -9.14 9.89
C LEU A 142 19.75 -9.20 8.41
N LYS A 143 18.71 -8.46 8.02
CA LYS A 143 18.22 -8.41 6.64
C LYS A 143 18.93 -7.37 5.77
N ASN A 144 19.90 -6.63 6.29
CA ASN A 144 20.58 -5.54 5.58
C ASN A 144 19.58 -4.51 5.01
N GLN A 145 18.58 -4.14 5.81
CA GLN A 145 17.55 -3.18 5.43
C GLN A 145 17.81 -1.82 6.08
N LEU A 146 17.60 -0.77 5.30
CA LEU A 146 17.55 0.62 5.72
C LEU A 146 16.11 1.02 5.99
N LEU A 147 15.94 1.91 6.96
CA LEU A 147 14.67 2.51 7.33
C LEU A 147 14.73 4.01 7.09
N VAL A 148 13.63 4.60 6.68
CA VAL A 148 13.47 6.05 6.76
C VAL A 148 13.46 6.46 8.24
N TYR A 149 14.16 7.53 8.61
CA TYR A 149 14.29 7.99 10.00
C TYR A 149 12.93 8.20 10.67
N PHE A 150 11.94 8.68 9.91
CA PHE A 150 10.55 8.79 10.36
C PHE A 150 10.01 7.47 10.91
N SER A 151 10.09 6.38 10.13
CA SER A 151 9.61 5.04 10.56
C SER A 151 10.43 4.48 11.71
N PHE A 152 11.76 4.69 11.70
CA PHE A 152 12.64 4.27 12.79
C PHE A 152 12.22 4.90 14.12
N LYS A 153 11.94 6.21 14.12
CA LYS A 153 11.50 6.95 15.31
C LYS A 153 10.22 6.38 15.91
N ASP A 154 9.24 6.02 15.08
CA ASP A 154 8.01 5.38 15.56
C ASP A 154 8.25 3.98 16.12
N LEU A 155 9.11 3.19 15.48
CA LEU A 155 9.47 1.86 15.99
C LEU A 155 10.16 1.92 17.36
N VAL A 156 11.08 2.87 17.56
CA VAL A 156 11.75 3.06 18.86
C VAL A 156 10.76 3.53 19.93
N ALA A 157 9.88 4.49 19.61
CA ALA A 157 8.87 4.99 20.54
C ALA A 157 7.88 3.90 21.00
N ILE A 158 7.48 3.02 20.07
CA ILE A 158 6.55 1.91 20.33
C ILE A 158 7.23 0.77 21.08
N ARG A 159 8.39 0.31 20.60
CA ARG A 159 9.07 -0.90 21.13
C ARG A 159 9.87 -0.63 22.40
N LYS A 160 10.37 0.59 22.59
CA LYS A 160 11.20 1.02 23.72
C LYS A 160 12.37 0.04 23.99
N PRO A 161 13.23 -0.24 22.98
CA PRO A 161 14.40 -1.10 23.16
C PRO A 161 15.32 -0.54 24.25
N GLN A 162 16.04 -1.40 24.98
CA GLN A 162 17.01 -0.95 25.97
C GLN A 162 18.19 -0.22 25.32
N ARG A 163 18.70 -0.75 24.20
CA ARG A 163 19.79 -0.16 23.44
C ARG A 163 19.66 -0.45 21.94
N VAL A 164 19.98 0.54 21.13
CA VAL A 164 20.06 0.41 19.66
C VAL A 164 21.27 1.16 19.15
N GLU A 165 22.11 0.48 18.38
CA GLU A 165 23.21 1.10 17.63
C GLU A 165 22.78 1.24 16.17
N TYR A 166 22.89 2.44 15.63
CA TYR A 166 22.42 2.74 14.28
C TYR A 166 23.30 3.79 13.59
N LEU A 167 23.31 3.78 12.27
CA LEU A 167 23.91 4.84 11.45
C LEU A 167 22.80 5.72 10.90
N LEU A 168 22.86 7.02 11.19
CA LEU A 168 21.99 8.01 10.56
C LEU A 168 22.78 8.68 9.44
N ASN A 169 22.40 8.44 8.19
CA ASN A 169 23.13 8.92 7.00
C ASN A 169 24.65 8.60 7.10
N GLY A 170 24.98 7.40 7.57
CA GLY A 170 26.36 6.94 7.77
C GLY A 170 27.02 7.37 9.09
N GLN A 171 26.44 8.29 9.85
CA GLN A 171 26.98 8.72 11.14
C GLN A 171 26.53 7.78 12.28
N LYS A 172 27.49 7.21 13.00
CA LYS A 172 27.21 6.30 14.12
C LYS A 172 26.55 7.03 15.29
N LYS A 173 25.40 6.51 15.72
CA LYS A 173 24.63 6.96 16.88
C LYS A 173 24.21 5.77 17.74
N VAL A 174 24.00 6.04 19.01
CA VAL A 174 23.55 5.04 19.98
C VAL A 174 22.37 5.62 20.74
N PHE A 175 21.28 4.85 20.78
CA PHE A 175 20.14 5.10 21.64
C PHE A 175 20.23 4.19 22.86
N ASP A 176 20.07 4.75 24.05
CA ASP A 176 19.97 4.04 25.32
C ASP A 176 18.73 4.51 26.08
N LEU A 177 17.88 3.58 26.51
CA LEU A 177 16.58 3.90 27.12
C LEU A 177 16.71 4.67 28.43
N LYS A 178 17.73 4.40 29.25
CA LYS A 178 17.92 5.08 30.54
C LYS A 178 18.30 6.53 30.30
N ASN A 179 19.27 6.76 29.43
CA ASN A 179 19.72 8.10 29.07
C ASN A 179 18.62 8.88 28.32
N ALA A 180 17.87 8.22 27.45
CA ALA A 180 16.78 8.84 26.69
C ALA A 180 15.63 9.31 27.58
N LYS A 181 15.29 8.56 28.63
CA LYS A 181 14.28 9.00 29.62
C LYS A 181 14.76 10.21 30.42
N ALA A 182 16.04 10.22 30.81
CA ALA A 182 16.61 11.33 31.57
C ALA A 182 16.70 12.63 30.75
N THR A 183 17.01 12.52 29.46
CA THR A 183 17.17 13.66 28.54
C THR A 183 15.91 14.03 27.76
N ASN A 184 14.82 13.26 27.94
CA ASN A 184 13.57 13.40 27.18
C ASN A 184 13.79 13.39 25.65
N ASP A 185 14.52 12.37 25.19
CA ASP A 185 14.94 12.18 23.80
C ASP A 185 13.72 12.21 22.85
N PRO A 186 13.77 12.98 21.74
CA PRO A 186 12.73 13.00 20.72
C PRO A 186 12.33 11.61 20.16
N LEU A 187 13.24 10.63 20.18
CA LEU A 187 12.97 9.26 19.74
C LEU A 187 11.92 8.55 20.61
N LEU A 188 11.75 8.95 21.88
CA LEU A 188 10.73 8.38 22.75
C LEU A 188 9.33 8.95 22.50
N ARG A 189 9.25 10.15 21.93
CA ARG A 189 7.96 10.81 21.63
C ARG A 189 7.30 10.25 20.37
N GLY A 190 8.09 9.72 19.43
CA GLY A 190 7.57 9.28 18.14
C GLY A 190 7.08 10.43 17.26
N ASN A 191 6.38 10.12 16.18
CA ASN A 191 5.69 11.09 15.36
C ASN A 191 4.24 11.27 15.82
N SER A 192 3.58 12.33 15.35
CA SER A 192 2.17 12.54 15.64
C SER A 192 1.32 11.43 15.02
N LEU A 193 0.21 11.09 15.67
CA LEU A 193 -0.69 10.01 15.22
C LEU A 193 -1.21 10.24 13.79
N LEU A 194 -1.51 11.49 13.45
CA LEU A 194 -1.97 11.86 12.11
C LEU A 194 -0.90 11.55 11.05
N LEU A 195 0.35 11.96 11.30
CA LEU A 195 1.44 11.73 10.36
C LEU A 195 1.74 10.24 10.24
N ARG A 196 1.71 9.48 11.34
CA ARG A 196 1.94 8.03 11.32
C ARG A 196 0.90 7.27 10.48
N ASN A 197 -0.35 7.76 10.46
CA ASN A 197 -1.41 7.16 9.66
C ASN A 197 -1.35 7.59 8.18
N LEU A 198 -0.83 8.78 7.90
CA LEU A 198 -0.75 9.33 6.54
C LEU A 198 0.54 8.92 5.82
N LEU A 199 1.64 8.79 6.55
CA LEU A 199 2.99 8.56 6.03
C LEU A 199 3.47 7.16 6.40
N ALA A 200 3.48 6.28 5.40
CA ALA A 200 4.07 4.96 5.48
C ALA A 200 5.27 4.87 4.54
N PHE A 201 6.35 4.24 4.99
CA PHE A 201 7.57 4.11 4.22
C PHE A 201 7.98 2.66 4.19
N ARG A 202 8.24 2.16 2.98
CA ARG A 202 8.77 0.82 2.80
C ARG A 202 10.20 0.75 3.32
N THR A 203 10.63 -0.43 3.69
CA THR A 203 12.04 -0.71 3.97
C THR A 203 12.86 -0.76 2.68
N ILE A 204 14.11 -0.32 2.73
CA ILE A 204 14.99 -0.26 1.57
C ILE A 204 16.08 -1.31 1.74
N SER A 205 16.30 -2.16 0.75
CA SER A 205 17.44 -3.08 0.73
C SER A 205 18.73 -2.32 0.44
N LYS A 206 19.83 -2.72 1.10
CA LYS A 206 21.17 -2.26 0.70
C LYS A 206 21.65 -2.87 -0.62
N PHE A 207 21.04 -3.97 -1.04
CA PHE A 207 21.34 -4.63 -2.31
C PHE A 207 20.48 -4.05 -3.45
N GLU A 208 21.10 -3.91 -4.62
CA GLU A 208 20.42 -3.59 -5.88
C GLU A 208 20.41 -4.84 -6.79
N PRO A 209 19.34 -5.08 -7.57
CA PRO A 209 18.08 -4.33 -7.60
C PRO A 209 17.27 -4.53 -6.31
N GLN A 210 16.42 -3.56 -5.94
CA GLN A 210 15.58 -3.72 -4.74
C GLN A 210 14.65 -4.94 -4.90
N PRO A 211 14.63 -5.85 -3.91
CA PRO A 211 13.73 -6.99 -3.94
C PRO A 211 12.28 -6.54 -3.71
N CYS A 212 11.34 -7.24 -4.31
CA CYS A 212 9.92 -7.10 -3.96
C CYS A 212 9.73 -7.59 -2.52
N ALA A 213 9.40 -6.69 -1.59
CA ALA A 213 9.26 -7.03 -0.18
C ALA A 213 8.06 -6.32 0.44
N HIS A 214 6.96 -7.07 0.63
CA HIS A 214 5.74 -6.65 1.35
C HIS A 214 5.11 -7.87 2.05
#